data_AF-A0A2W7MI22-F1
#
_entry.id   AF-A0A2W7MI22-F1
#
_cell.length_a   1.000
_cell.length_b   1.000
_cell.length_c   1.000
_cell.angle_alpha   90.00
_cell.angle_beta   90.00
_cell.angle_gamma   90.00
#
_symmetry.space_group_name_H-M   'P 1'
#
loop_
_entity.id
_entity.type
_entity.pdbx_description
1 polymer ?
#
loop_
_entity_poly.entity_id
_entity_poly.type
_entity_poly.pdbx_seq_one_letter_code
_entity_poly.pdbx_strand_id
1 'polypeptide(L)'
;MNNDGYRVLAIDMDSQGNLTELLSGQSSNEFIGKSVLEAMQQNNVKEFLYSVNENLDLLPANNFLLTFARWIYTGKTYTGDIIPFSGSPTLVLDNLLEQVRDDYDFILIDTPPSLSEQTINSLCASESVVVMYECSNWCYSAVPNFMDSVESAK
;
A
#
# COMPACT_ATOMS: atom_id res chain seq x y z
N MET A 1 18.28 -5.82 6.68
CA MET A 1 17.83 -5.50 5.31
C MET A 1 18.61 -4.31 4.76
N ASN A 2 18.37 -3.07 5.19
CA ASN A 2 19.11 -1.91 4.66
C ASN A 2 20.63 -1.97 4.99
N ASN A 3 20.98 -2.29 6.24
CA ASN A 3 22.40 -2.46 6.65
C ASN A 3 23.12 -3.65 5.99
N ASP A 4 22.38 -4.51 5.28
CA ASP A 4 22.92 -5.68 4.57
C ASP A 4 23.05 -5.42 3.06
N GLY A 5 22.74 -4.20 2.59
CA GLY A 5 22.88 -3.77 1.20
C GLY A 5 21.71 -4.12 0.26
N TYR A 6 20.58 -4.58 0.80
CA TYR A 6 19.38 -4.86 0.00
C TYR A 6 18.66 -3.58 -0.42
N ARG A 7 18.21 -3.54 -1.66
CA ARG A 7 17.33 -2.48 -2.19
C ARG A 7 15.90 -2.79 -1.77
N VAL A 8 15.31 -1.90 -0.97
CA VAL A 8 13.98 -2.10 -0.38
C VAL A 8 13.04 -1.01 -0.85
N LEU A 9 11.84 -1.41 -1.25
CA LEU A 9 10.70 -0.51 -1.42
C LEU A 9 9.73 -0.72 -0.26
N ALA A 10 9.53 0.33 0.55
CA ALA A 10 8.46 0.39 1.54
C ALA A 10 7.22 1.04 0.91
N ILE A 11 6.05 0.46 1.09
CA ILE A 11 4.78 0.98 0.58
C ILE A 11 3.83 1.15 1.76
N ASP A 12 3.29 2.35 1.91
CA ASP A 12 2.27 2.63 2.89
C ASP A 12 0.89 2.55 2.21
N MET A 13 0.07 1.58 2.61
CA MET A 13 -1.32 1.44 2.16
C MET A 13 -2.33 1.84 3.25
N ASP A 14 -1.88 2.43 4.36
CA ASP A 14 -2.75 2.98 5.39
C ASP A 14 -2.95 4.50 5.19
N SER A 15 -4.20 4.94 5.09
CA SER A 15 -4.55 6.37 5.02
C SER A 15 -4.08 7.19 6.23
N GLN A 16 -3.72 6.55 7.35
CA GLN A 16 -3.11 7.25 8.48
C GLN A 16 -1.67 7.69 8.20
N GLY A 17 -0.98 7.05 7.25
CA GLY A 17 0.34 7.48 6.80
C GLY A 17 1.47 7.30 7.83
N ASN A 18 1.30 6.44 8.84
CA ASN A 18 2.26 6.32 9.94
C ASN A 18 3.65 5.85 9.46
N LEU A 19 3.71 4.87 8.55
CA LEU A 19 4.96 4.42 7.95
C LEU A 19 5.60 5.55 7.14
N THR A 20 4.79 6.28 6.38
CA THR A 20 5.21 7.44 5.61
C THR A 20 5.88 8.49 6.49
N GLU A 21 5.25 8.88 7.60
CA GLU A 21 5.81 9.87 8.52
C GLU A 21 7.08 9.37 9.20
N LEU A 22 7.10 8.11 9.61
CA LEU A 22 8.26 7.47 10.24
C LEU A 22 9.50 7.47 9.33
N LEU A 23 9.33 7.08 8.07
CA LEU A 23 10.45 6.91 7.15
C LEU A 23 10.89 8.22 6.49
N SER A 24 9.96 9.11 6.16
CA SER A 24 10.29 10.39 5.51
C SER A 24 10.69 11.48 6.49
N GLY A 25 10.27 11.39 7.76
CA GLY A 25 10.42 12.47 8.74
C GLY A 25 9.54 13.69 8.42
N GLN A 26 8.58 13.58 7.50
CA GLN A 26 7.64 14.62 7.09
C GLN A 26 6.22 14.19 7.42
N SER A 27 5.30 15.14 7.60
CA SER A 27 3.88 14.78 7.74
C SER A 27 3.38 14.11 6.46
N SER A 28 2.52 13.10 6.60
CA SER A 28 1.88 12.40 5.48
C SER A 28 1.14 13.36 4.53
N ASN A 29 0.61 14.47 5.05
CA ASN A 29 -0.05 15.50 4.24
C ASN A 29 0.90 16.25 3.30
N GLU A 30 2.21 16.24 3.54
CA GLU A 30 3.19 16.77 2.58
C GLU A 30 3.19 15.95 1.28
N PHE A 31 2.62 14.73 1.29
CA PHE A 31 2.53 13.81 0.16
C PHE A 31 1.20 13.84 -0.59
N ILE A 32 0.34 14.83 -0.35
CA ILE A 32 -0.87 15.04 -1.16
C ILE A 32 -0.47 15.29 -2.63
N GLY A 33 -1.06 14.54 -3.57
CA GLY A 33 -0.73 14.61 -4.98
C GLY A 33 0.54 13.85 -5.39
N LYS A 34 1.24 13.22 -4.45
CA LYS A 34 2.45 12.42 -4.69
C LYS A 34 2.49 11.12 -3.87
N SER A 35 1.34 10.48 -3.67
CA SER A 35 1.18 9.26 -2.87
C SER A 35 0.86 8.03 -3.72
N VAL A 36 0.78 6.87 -3.06
CA VAL A 36 0.34 5.59 -3.64
C VAL A 36 -1.01 5.70 -4.34
N LEU A 37 -1.90 6.57 -3.87
CA LEU A 37 -3.20 6.78 -4.52
C LEU A 37 -3.02 7.38 -5.92
N GLU A 38 -2.23 8.43 -6.05
CA GLU A 38 -1.96 9.05 -7.36
C GLU A 38 -1.14 8.13 -8.25
N ALA A 39 -0.20 7.37 -7.69
CA ALA A 39 0.55 6.36 -8.43
C ALA A 39 -0.38 5.31 -9.08
N MET A 40 -1.37 4.81 -8.33
CA MET A 40 -2.39 3.90 -8.85
C MET A 40 -3.31 4.57 -9.88
N GLN A 41 -3.73 5.81 -9.63
CA GLN A 41 -4.60 6.56 -10.55
C GLN A 41 -3.94 6.85 -11.90
N GLN A 42 -2.64 7.16 -11.88
CA GLN A 42 -1.87 7.52 -13.06
C GLN A 42 -1.15 6.32 -13.68
N ASN A 43 -1.25 5.15 -13.03
CA ASN A 43 -0.54 3.92 -13.41
C ASN A 43 0.97 4.17 -13.67
N ASN A 44 1.61 4.93 -12.79
CA ASN A 44 3.02 5.24 -12.85
C ASN A 44 3.56 5.24 -11.43
N VAL A 45 4.32 4.22 -11.04
CA VAL A 45 4.88 4.14 -9.68
C VAL A 45 6.14 4.98 -9.54
N LYS A 46 6.98 5.03 -10.59
CA LYS A 46 8.33 5.60 -10.56
C LYS A 46 8.33 7.11 -10.27
N GLU A 47 7.30 7.82 -10.72
CA GLU A 47 7.13 9.26 -10.48
C GLU A 47 6.78 9.60 -9.02
N PHE A 48 6.28 8.64 -8.26
CA PHE A 48 5.72 8.82 -6.92
C PHE A 48 6.61 8.24 -5.81
N LEU A 49 7.77 7.71 -6.18
CA LEU A 49 8.76 7.19 -5.23
C LEU A 49 9.46 8.34 -4.51
N TYR A 50 9.55 8.22 -3.19
CA TYR A 50 10.32 9.09 -2.32
C TYR A 50 11.58 8.36 -1.86
N SER A 51 12.76 8.88 -2.21
CA SER A 51 14.02 8.30 -1.77
C SER A 51 14.30 8.67 -0.31
N VAL A 52 14.30 7.67 0.58
CA VAL A 52 14.61 7.82 2.00
C VAL A 52 16.12 7.81 2.20
N ASN A 53 16.82 6.89 1.52
CA ASN A 53 18.27 6.81 1.41
C ASN A 53 18.66 5.97 0.18
N GLU A 54 19.96 5.69 0.03
CA GLU A 54 20.52 4.99 -1.14
C GLU A 54 19.92 3.61 -1.45
N ASN A 55 19.39 2.90 -0.44
CA ASN A 55 18.88 1.54 -0.59
C ASN A 55 17.42 1.40 -0.14
N LEU A 56 16.76 2.50 0.22
CA LEU A 56 15.38 2.49 0.68
C LEU A 56 14.58 3.59 -0.02
N ASP A 57 13.62 3.16 -0.81
CA ASP A 57 12.58 4.02 -1.35
C ASP A 57 11.27 3.78 -0.60
N LEU A 58 10.42 4.80 -0.63
CA LEU A 58 9.10 4.82 -0.04
C LEU A 58 8.09 5.19 -1.13
N LEU A 59 7.02 4.41 -1.25
CA LEU A 59 5.78 4.81 -1.91
C LEU A 59 4.82 5.30 -0.82
N PRO A 60 4.68 6.62 -0.63
CA PRO A 60 4.06 7.18 0.57
C PRO A 60 2.54 7.16 0.50
N ALA A 61 1.88 7.32 1.65
CA ALA A 61 0.43 7.50 1.79
C ALA A 61 0.08 8.86 2.38
N ASN A 62 -1.18 9.23 2.23
CA ASN A 62 -1.81 10.35 2.93
C ASN A 62 -3.29 10.03 3.21
N ASN A 63 -3.96 10.93 3.93
CA ASN A 63 -5.35 10.78 4.34
C ASN A 63 -6.34 10.55 3.19
N PHE A 64 -6.09 11.06 1.99
CA PHE A 64 -6.98 10.86 0.84
C PHE A 64 -6.97 9.44 0.29
N LEU A 65 -6.03 8.58 0.70
CA LEU A 65 -6.07 7.15 0.38
C LEU A 65 -7.37 6.47 0.86
N LEU A 66 -8.07 7.05 1.84
CA LEU A 66 -9.42 6.59 2.23
C LEU A 66 -10.42 6.59 1.05
N THR A 67 -10.16 7.39 0.01
CA THR A 67 -11.01 7.52 -1.19
C THR A 67 -10.70 6.47 -2.27
N PHE A 68 -9.74 5.57 -2.04
CA PHE A 68 -9.30 4.54 -2.99
C PHE A 68 -10.47 3.73 -3.56
N ALA A 69 -11.33 3.18 -2.71
CA ALA A 69 -12.51 2.44 -3.12
C ALA A 69 -13.47 3.29 -3.99
N ARG A 70 -13.67 4.57 -3.61
CA ARG A 70 -14.49 5.49 -4.42
C ARG A 70 -13.93 5.64 -5.82
N TRP A 71 -12.61 5.83 -5.94
CA TRP A 71 -11.97 5.95 -7.24
C TRP A 71 -12.13 4.66 -8.07
N ILE A 72 -11.86 3.48 -7.50
CA ILE A 72 -12.02 2.19 -8.20
C ILE A 72 -13.44 2.03 -8.77
N TYR A 73 -14.46 2.25 -7.96
CA TYR A 73 -15.85 1.92 -8.35
C TYR A 73 -16.56 3.02 -9.14
N THR A 74 -16.07 4.26 -9.11
CA THR A 74 -16.76 5.40 -9.74
C THR A 74 -15.89 6.22 -10.69
N GLY A 75 -14.58 5.98 -10.70
CA GLY A 75 -13.58 6.82 -11.37
C GLY A 75 -13.37 8.20 -10.72
N LYS A 76 -14.08 8.54 -9.63
CA LYS A 76 -14.02 9.87 -9.03
C LYS A 76 -12.88 10.01 -8.00
N THR A 77 -11.90 10.85 -8.30
CA THR A 77 -10.75 11.14 -7.42
C THR A 77 -11.16 11.98 -6.21
N TYR A 78 -10.28 12.18 -5.22
CA TYR A 78 -10.53 13.02 -4.05
C TYR A 78 -10.74 14.51 -4.41
N THR A 79 -10.10 15.00 -5.48
CA THR A 79 -10.26 16.36 -6.03
C THR A 79 -11.59 16.55 -6.76
N GLY A 80 -12.26 15.46 -7.14
CA GLY A 80 -13.52 15.47 -7.88
C GLY A 80 -13.36 15.29 -9.39
N ASP A 81 -12.13 15.16 -9.87
CA ASP A 81 -11.82 14.78 -11.24
C ASP A 81 -12.28 13.34 -11.54
N ILE A 82 -12.39 13.03 -12.83
CA ILE A 82 -12.78 11.69 -13.29
C ILE A 82 -11.58 11.05 -13.98
N ILE A 83 -11.03 10.04 -13.32
CA ILE A 83 -10.00 9.14 -13.85
C ILE A 83 -10.63 7.74 -13.88
N PRO A 84 -11.17 7.29 -15.04
CA PRO A 84 -11.82 5.99 -15.14
C PRO A 84 -10.85 4.86 -14.77
N PHE A 85 -11.29 3.96 -13.89
CA PHE A 85 -10.58 2.72 -13.62
C PHE A 85 -11.14 1.60 -14.51
N SER A 86 -10.26 0.79 -15.07
CA SER A 86 -10.61 -0.44 -15.76
C SER A 86 -9.63 -1.55 -15.36
N GLY A 87 -10.14 -2.73 -15.04
CA GLY A 87 -9.32 -3.86 -14.60
C GLY A 87 -9.96 -4.53 -13.39
N SER A 88 -9.18 -5.37 -12.70
CA SER A 88 -9.62 -5.99 -11.46
C SER A 88 -9.43 -5.02 -10.28
N PRO A 89 -10.50 -4.64 -9.55
CA PRO A 89 -10.42 -3.82 -8.32
C PRO A 89 -9.42 -4.29 -7.27
N THR A 90 -9.14 -5.60 -7.22
CA THR A 90 -8.27 -6.22 -6.23
C THR A 90 -6.81 -6.28 -6.64
N LEU A 91 -6.50 -6.06 -7.93
CA LEU A 91 -5.14 -6.20 -8.49
C LEU A 91 -4.51 -4.86 -8.86
N VAL A 92 -5.03 -3.74 -8.37
CA VAL A 92 -4.56 -2.40 -8.76
C VAL A 92 -3.10 -2.21 -8.32
N LEU A 93 -2.80 -2.52 -7.07
CA LEU A 93 -1.44 -2.42 -6.54
C LEU A 93 -0.50 -3.43 -7.20
N ASP A 94 -0.93 -4.68 -7.38
CA ASP A 94 -0.12 -5.74 -7.99
C ASP A 94 0.32 -5.38 -9.42
N ASN A 95 -0.62 -4.91 -10.25
CA ASN A 95 -0.34 -4.43 -11.61
C ASN A 95 0.56 -3.18 -11.62
N LEU A 96 0.37 -2.25 -10.68
CA LEU A 96 1.23 -1.07 -10.56
C LEU A 96 2.68 -1.46 -10.27
N LEU A 97 2.89 -2.46 -9.40
CA LEU A 97 4.21 -2.90 -8.97
C LEU A 97 4.97 -3.71 -10.01
N GLU A 98 4.34 -4.23 -11.07
CA GLU A 98 5.06 -4.85 -12.19
C GLU A 98 6.12 -3.91 -12.80
N GLN A 99 5.92 -2.60 -12.73
CA GLN A 99 6.83 -1.59 -13.30
C GLN A 99 8.19 -1.50 -12.58
N VAL A 100 8.27 -1.98 -11.33
CA VAL A 100 9.43 -1.83 -10.44
C VAL A 100 9.82 -3.12 -9.73
N ARG A 101 9.13 -4.24 -9.98
CA ARG A 101 9.33 -5.49 -9.22
C ARG A 101 10.78 -5.99 -9.29
N ASP A 102 11.42 -5.83 -10.44
CA ASP A 102 12.83 -6.24 -10.65
C ASP A 102 13.86 -5.23 -10.12
N ASP A 103 13.42 -4.02 -9.73
CA ASP A 103 14.29 -2.94 -9.26
C ASP A 103 14.63 -3.10 -7.76
N TYR A 104 13.88 -3.92 -7.01
CA TYR A 104 14.01 -4.10 -5.56
C TYR A 104 14.19 -5.57 -5.17
N ASP A 105 14.98 -5.81 -4.13
CA ASP A 105 15.17 -7.16 -3.58
C ASP A 105 14.02 -7.52 -2.62
N PHE A 106 13.42 -6.51 -1.96
CA PHE A 106 12.24 -6.67 -1.11
C PHE A 106 11.26 -5.51 -1.31
N ILE A 107 9.97 -5.85 -1.36
CA ILE A 107 8.87 -4.88 -1.28
C ILE A 107 8.10 -5.18 0.01
N LEU A 108 7.99 -4.19 0.89
CA LEU A 108 7.26 -4.28 2.16
C LEU A 108 6.03 -3.40 2.09
N ILE A 109 4.84 -3.97 2.31
CA ILE A 109 3.57 -3.25 2.28
C ILE A 109 3.01 -3.16 3.70
N ASP A 110 2.84 -1.94 4.21
CA ASP A 110 2.13 -1.67 5.46
C ASP A 110 0.65 -1.44 5.18
N THR A 111 -0.21 -2.10 5.94
CA THR A 111 -1.65 -2.18 5.67
C THR A 111 -2.46 -1.61 6.84
N PRO A 112 -3.64 -1.01 6.58
CA PRO A 112 -4.50 -0.56 7.65
C PRO A 112 -5.02 -1.76 8.47
N PRO A 113 -5.45 -1.55 9.72
CA PRO A 113 -5.97 -2.62 10.58
C PRO A 113 -7.34 -3.18 10.13
N SER A 114 -7.95 -2.62 9.08
CA SER A 114 -9.25 -3.02 8.57
C SER A 114 -9.13 -3.88 7.31
N LEU A 115 -10.07 -4.81 7.10
CA LEU A 115 -10.17 -5.59 5.85
C LEU A 115 -10.88 -4.75 4.77
N SER A 116 -10.21 -3.70 4.29
CA SER A 116 -10.69 -2.80 3.23
C SER A 116 -10.03 -3.10 1.88
N GLU A 117 -10.39 -2.35 0.83
CA GLU A 117 -9.78 -2.48 -0.50
C GLU A 117 -8.25 -2.31 -0.48
N GLN A 118 -7.74 -1.46 0.42
CA GLN A 118 -6.30 -1.28 0.63
C GLN A 118 -5.65 -2.60 1.08
N THR A 119 -6.24 -3.26 2.06
CA THR A 119 -5.74 -4.54 2.60
C THR A 119 -5.87 -5.65 1.57
N ILE A 120 -7.00 -5.75 0.86
CA ILE A 120 -7.17 -6.75 -0.21
C ILE A 120 -6.14 -6.55 -1.33
N ASN A 121 -5.94 -5.32 -1.81
CA ASN A 121 -4.92 -5.03 -2.82
C ASN A 121 -3.50 -5.37 -2.34
N SER A 122 -3.22 -5.10 -1.06
CA SER A 122 -1.93 -5.43 -0.45
C SER A 122 -1.71 -6.94 -0.38
N LEU A 123 -2.74 -7.72 0.00
CA LEU A 123 -2.69 -9.17 0.04
C LEU A 123 -2.50 -9.77 -1.36
N CYS A 124 -3.24 -9.30 -2.35
CA CYS A 124 -3.12 -9.78 -3.73
C CYS A 124 -1.74 -9.46 -4.34
N ALA A 125 -1.11 -8.34 -3.97
CA ALA A 125 0.23 -7.98 -4.42
C ALA A 125 1.36 -8.72 -3.67
N SER A 126 1.05 -9.44 -2.58
CA SER A 126 2.05 -10.01 -1.68
C SER A 126 2.29 -11.50 -1.92
N GLU A 127 3.55 -11.89 -2.05
CA GLU A 127 3.94 -13.31 -2.10
C GLU A 127 3.78 -13.99 -0.73
N SER A 128 4.18 -13.29 0.33
CA SER A 128 4.13 -13.76 1.72
C SER A 128 3.48 -12.71 2.60
N VAL A 129 2.73 -13.15 3.62
CA VAL A 129 2.02 -12.28 4.55
C VAL A 129 2.51 -12.56 5.96
N VAL A 130 2.87 -11.51 6.70
CA VAL A 130 3.26 -11.60 8.11
C VAL A 130 2.17 -10.99 8.96
N VAL A 131 1.59 -11.80 9.86
CA VAL A 131 0.53 -11.36 10.76
C VAL A 131 1.11 -11.12 12.15
N MET A 132 1.11 -9.87 12.59
CA MET A 132 1.51 -9.50 13.95
C MET A 132 0.25 -9.38 14.83
N TYR A 133 0.22 -10.09 15.96
CA TYR A 133 -0.88 -10.01 16.91
C TYR A 133 -0.38 -10.01 18.36
N GLU A 134 -1.07 -9.30 19.24
CA GLU A 134 -0.82 -9.40 20.68
C GLU A 134 -1.33 -10.74 21.22
N CYS A 135 -0.59 -11.36 22.15
CA CYS A 135 -0.97 -12.63 22.78
C CYS A 135 -2.10 -12.44 23.83
N SER A 136 -3.19 -11.81 23.45
CA SER A 136 -4.40 -11.65 24.26
C SER A 136 -5.48 -12.65 23.81
N ASN A 137 -6.37 -13.05 24.72
CA ASN A 137 -7.48 -13.98 24.40
C ASN A 137 -8.41 -13.45 23.29
N TRP A 138 -8.51 -12.13 23.13
CA TRP A 138 -9.34 -11.51 22.09
C TRP A 138 -8.71 -11.61 20.69
N CYS A 139 -7.38 -11.63 20.60
CA CYS A 139 -6.68 -11.78 19.33
C CYS A 139 -6.75 -13.22 18.81
N TYR A 140 -6.71 -14.22 19.70
CA TYR A 140 -6.78 -15.64 19.30
C TYR A 140 -8.05 -15.98 18.51
N SER A 141 -9.20 -15.38 18.86
CA SER A 141 -10.46 -15.62 18.17
C SER A 141 -10.59 -14.90 16.81
N ALA A 142 -9.76 -13.89 16.54
CA ALA A 142 -9.77 -13.15 15.28
C ALA A 142 -8.89 -13.79 14.19
N VAL A 143 -7.90 -14.61 14.59
CA VAL A 143 -6.96 -15.26 13.67
C VAL A 143 -7.67 -16.10 12.59
N PRO A 144 -8.66 -16.97 12.91
CA PRO A 144 -9.31 -17.79 11.88
C PRO A 144 -9.96 -16.95 10.77
N ASN A 145 -10.71 -15.90 11.13
CA ASN A 145 -11.37 -15.03 10.15
C ASN A 145 -10.36 -14.28 9.26
N PHE A 146 -9.21 -13.91 9.82
CA PHE A 146 -8.14 -13.30 9.03
C PHE A 146 -7.51 -14.32 8.06
N MET A 147 -7.24 -15.55 8.52
CA MET A 147 -6.71 -16.61 7.67
C MET A 147 -7.65 -16.93 6.51
N ASP A 148 -8.97 -17.00 6.75
CA ASP A 148 -9.97 -17.20 5.70
C ASP A 148 -9.93 -16.06 4.65
N SER A 149 -9.66 -14.83 5.09
CA SER A 149 -9.53 -13.67 4.19
C SER A 149 -8.26 -13.75 3.34
N VAL A 150 -7.14 -14.20 3.91
CA VAL A 150 -5.88 -14.41 3.18
C VAL A 150 -6.04 -15.52 2.14
N GLU A 151 -6.69 -16.63 2.49
CA GLU A 151 -6.97 -17.71 1.53
C GLU A 151 -7.92 -17.27 0.41
N SER A 152 -8.89 -16.39 0.70
CA SER A 152 -9.83 -15.89 -0.30
C SER A 152 -9.24 -14.83 -1.23
N ALA A 153 -8.19 -14.13 -0.80
CA ALA A 153 -7.55 -13.07 -1.58
C ALA A 153 -6.47 -13.59 -2.54
N LYS A 154 -5.94 -14.80 -2.33
CA LYS A 154 -4.95 -15.47 -3.18
C LYS A 154 -5.62 -16.39 -4.20
#